data_AF-A0A2L2Y7V1-F1
#
_entry.id   AF-A0A2L2Y7V1-F1
#
_cell.length_a   1.000
_cell.length_b   1.000
_cell.length_c   1.000
_cell.angle_alpha   90.00
_cell.angle_beta   90.00
_cell.angle_gamma   90.00
#
_symmetry.space_group_name_H-M   'P 1'
#
loop_
_entity.id
_entity.type
_entity.pdbx_description
1 polymer ?
#
loop_
_entity_poly.entity_id
_entity_poly.type
_entity_poly.pdbx_seq_one_letter_code
_entity_poly.pdbx_strand_id
1 'polypeptide(L)'
;LNVRVKMKTNAIMRNLERSLDMDLTRDDFIFKLERFEESMRFQVQLNVNRASLIFNFEPCLLSFHELRTHILVPTLFHALLTYQENIALKKRLSQWESKQNLESVSKSKDILLDYKMNLNAFNLMNNTNVSF
;
A
#
# COMPACT_ATOMS: atom_id res chain seq x y z
N LEU A 1 -7.41 36.62 14.50
CA LEU A 1 -8.64 35.95 14.03
C LEU A 1 -9.65 35.74 15.18
N ASN A 2 -9.24 35.25 16.36
CA ASN A 2 -10.16 34.97 17.47
C ASN A 2 -10.12 36.05 18.57
N VAL A 3 -10.77 37.19 18.33
CA VAL A 3 -10.67 38.43 19.13
C VAL A 3 -11.05 38.26 20.61
N ARG A 4 -11.91 37.28 20.94
CA ARG A 4 -12.39 37.02 22.31
C ARG A 4 -11.61 35.93 23.06
N VAL A 5 -10.61 35.32 22.42
CA VAL A 5 -9.86 34.21 23.00
C VAL A 5 -8.65 34.75 23.76
N LYS A 6 -8.70 34.69 25.10
CA LYS A 6 -7.56 34.96 25.98
C LYS A 6 -6.86 33.65 26.33
N MET A 7 -6.06 33.12 25.40
CA MET A 7 -5.23 31.92 25.61
C MET A 7 -3.77 32.20 25.30
N LYS A 8 -2.85 31.54 26.01
CA LYS A 8 -1.41 31.59 25.70
C LYS A 8 -1.16 30.87 24.38
N THR A 9 -0.22 31.38 23.57
CA THR A 9 0.15 30.80 22.26
C THR A 9 0.45 29.30 22.33
N ASN A 10 1.19 28.85 23.34
CA ASN A 10 1.52 27.42 23.49
C ASN A 10 0.28 26.54 23.70
N ALA A 11 -0.77 27.05 24.36
CA ALA A 11 -2.02 26.32 24.54
C ALA A 11 -2.82 26.27 23.22
N ILE A 12 -2.77 27.34 22.43
CA ILE A 12 -3.36 27.41 21.10
C ILE A 12 -2.68 26.39 20.16
N MET A 13 -1.34 26.36 20.13
CA MET A 13 -0.58 25.43 19.29
C MET A 13 -0.85 23.96 19.66
N ARG A 14 -0.85 23.62 20.95
CA ARG A 14 -1.18 22.24 21.38
C ARG A 14 -2.61 21.83 21.02
N ASN A 15 -3.56 22.76 21.12
CA ASN A 15 -4.94 22.47 20.74
C ASN A 15 -5.06 22.27 19.23
N LEU A 16 -4.32 23.05 18.45
CA LEU A 16 -4.24 22.92 17.00
C LEU A 16 -3.59 21.59 16.60
N GLU A 17 -2.44 21.23 17.17
CA GLU A 17 -1.75 19.96 16.94
C GLU A 17 -2.67 18.78 17.24
N ARG A 18 -3.27 18.74 18.45
CA ARG A 18 -4.24 17.72 18.82
C ARG A 18 -5.44 17.66 17.88
N SER A 19 -5.83 18.80 17.34
CA SER A 19 -6.96 18.89 16.42
C SER A 19 -6.59 18.31 15.05
N LEU A 20 -5.42 18.66 14.51
CA LEU A 20 -4.94 18.16 13.22
C LEU A 20 -4.50 16.68 13.25
N ASP A 21 -4.10 16.17 14.42
CA ASP A 21 -3.79 14.74 14.64
C ASP A 21 -5.03 13.85 14.66
N MET A 22 -6.23 14.43 14.81
CA MET A 22 -7.48 13.68 14.71
C MET A 22 -7.90 13.57 13.25
N ASP A 23 -8.51 12.43 12.87
CA ASP A 23 -9.06 12.20 11.54
C ASP A 23 -9.83 13.44 11.07
N LEU A 24 -9.33 14.05 9.98
CA LEU A 24 -9.85 15.29 9.36
C LEU A 24 -11.29 15.14 8.82
N THR A 25 -11.95 14.01 9.09
CA THR A 25 -13.32 13.65 8.68
C THR A 25 -14.37 13.97 9.74
N ARG A 26 -13.99 14.53 10.89
CA ARG A 26 -14.95 14.92 11.95
C ARG A 26 -15.67 16.22 11.59
N ASP A 27 -16.98 16.25 11.83
CA ASP A 27 -17.88 17.39 11.58
C ASP A 27 -17.52 18.68 12.35
N ASP A 28 -16.62 18.60 13.33
CA ASP A 28 -16.14 19.74 14.12
C ASP A 28 -15.08 20.59 13.37
N PHE A 29 -14.66 20.14 12.18
CA PHE A 29 -13.64 20.78 11.35
C PHE A 29 -14.23 21.30 10.05
N ILE A 30 -14.06 22.59 9.82
CA ILE A 30 -14.31 23.20 8.52
C ILE A 30 -12.97 23.55 7.91
N PHE A 31 -12.66 22.92 6.77
CA PHE A 31 -11.47 23.20 5.98
C PHE A 31 -11.85 23.94 4.71
N LYS A 32 -11.21 25.09 4.47
CA LYS A 32 -11.42 25.89 3.25
C LYS A 32 -10.08 26.25 2.64
N LEU A 33 -9.91 25.93 1.36
CA LEU A 33 -8.78 26.41 0.57
C LEU A 33 -9.20 27.68 -0.17
N GLU A 34 -8.49 28.78 0.09
CA GLU A 34 -8.61 30.04 -0.64
C GLU A 34 -7.35 30.20 -1.50
N ARG A 35 -7.55 30.45 -2.80
CA ARG A 35 -6.47 30.72 -3.74
C ARG A 35 -6.50 32.19 -4.14
N PHE A 36 -5.38 32.85 -3.94
CA PHE A 36 -5.10 34.20 -4.41
C PHE A 36 -4.15 34.11 -5.61
N GLU A 37 -3.89 35.24 -6.26
CA GLU A 37 -3.05 35.30 -7.47
C GLU A 37 -1.63 34.78 -7.21
N GLU A 38 -1.04 35.14 -6.07
CA GLU A 38 0.34 34.80 -5.70
C GLU A 38 0.47 33.89 -4.47
N SER A 39 -0.64 33.56 -3.81
CA SER A 39 -0.62 32.80 -2.56
C SER A 39 -1.79 31.85 -2.43
N MET A 40 -1.62 30.87 -1.54
CA MET A 40 -2.72 30.02 -1.08
C MET A 40 -2.90 30.22 0.41
N ARG A 41 -4.12 30.03 0.88
CA ARG A 41 -4.46 30.03 2.29
C ARG A 41 -5.33 28.83 2.59
N PHE A 42 -4.91 28.03 3.55
CA PHE A 42 -5.74 27.02 4.17
C PHE A 42 -6.38 27.62 5.42
N GLN A 43 -7.68 27.82 5.40
CA GLN A 43 -8.43 28.19 6.58
C GLN A 43 -8.93 26.92 7.26
N VAL A 44 -8.62 26.81 8.55
CA VAL A 44 -9.10 25.75 9.43
C VAL A 44 -9.94 26.40 10.51
N GLN A 45 -11.19 25.96 10.62
CA GLN A 45 -12.08 26.37 11.70
C GLN A 45 -12.39 25.15 12.57
N LEU A 46 -12.18 25.32 13.87
CA LEU A 46 -12.34 24.30 14.91
C LEU A 46 -13.41 24.75 15.89
N ASN A 47 -14.39 23.89 16.17
CA ASN A 47 -15.35 24.17 17.22
C ASN A 47 -14.91 23.51 18.53
N VAL A 48 -14.43 24.31 19.48
CA VAL A 48 -13.99 23.84 20.80
C VAL A 48 -14.89 24.44 21.88
N ASN A 49 -15.58 23.60 22.66
CA ASN A 49 -16.38 24.03 23.82
C ASN A 49 -17.33 25.21 23.52
N ARG A 50 -18.10 25.11 22.42
CA ARG A 50 -19.06 26.15 21.94
C ARG A 50 -18.41 27.47 21.47
N ALA A 51 -17.09 27.50 21.34
CA ALA A 51 -16.36 28.59 20.71
C ALA A 51 -15.75 28.10 19.39
N SER A 52 -15.84 28.93 18.36
CA SER A 52 -15.18 28.64 17.08
C SER A 52 -13.81 29.32 17.03
N LEU A 53 -12.78 28.54 16.75
CA LEU A 53 -11.40 28.97 16.59
C LEU A 53 -11.02 28.89 15.12
N ILE A 54 -10.73 30.03 14.52
CA ILE A 54 -10.32 30.14 13.11
C ILE A 54 -8.82 30.37 13.02
N PHE A 55 -8.16 29.58 12.18
CA PHE A 55 -6.75 29.65 11.85
C PHE A 55 -6.57 29.75 10.33
N ASN A 56 -5.70 30.66 9.90
CA ASN A 56 -5.32 30.76 8.50
C ASN A 56 -3.85 30.33 8.39
N PHE A 57 -3.58 29.33 7.57
CA PHE A 57 -2.24 28.88 7.20
C PHE A 57 -1.95 29.37 5.79
N GLU A 58 -0.93 30.19 5.66
CA GLU A 58 -0.48 30.71 4.37
C GLU A 58 0.85 30.04 4.03
N PRO A 59 0.83 28.90 3.32
CA PRO A 59 2.06 28.25 2.91
C PRO A 59 2.89 29.16 2.00
N CYS A 60 4.19 29.21 2.27
CA CYS A 60 5.15 29.78 1.34
C CYS A 60 5.54 28.74 0.28
N LEU A 61 6.10 29.22 -0.83
CA LEU A 61 6.77 28.33 -1.78
C LEU A 61 7.89 27.58 -1.07
N LEU A 62 7.92 26.26 -1.24
CA LEU A 62 8.98 25.42 -0.69
C LEU A 62 10.32 25.81 -1.32
N SER A 63 11.36 25.92 -0.49
CA SER A 63 12.72 26.00 -1.00
C SER A 63 13.08 24.70 -1.75
N PHE A 64 14.07 24.79 -2.65
CA PHE A 64 14.57 23.61 -3.34
C PHE A 64 15.06 22.52 -2.36
N HIS A 65 15.64 22.94 -1.22
CA HIS A 65 16.07 22.02 -0.19
C HIS A 65 14.90 21.26 0.43
N GLU A 66 13.82 21.95 0.82
CA GLU A 66 12.63 21.33 1.39
C GLU A 66 11.93 20.41 0.37
N LEU A 67 11.81 20.86 -0.89
CA LEU A 67 11.28 20.04 -1.98
C LEU A 67 12.09 18.75 -2.16
N ARG A 68 13.42 18.86 -2.17
CA ARG A 68 14.31 17.71 -2.32
C ARG A 68 14.19 16.73 -1.15
N THR A 69 14.24 17.25 0.08
CA THR A 69 14.32 16.45 1.30
C THR A 69 12.99 15.78 1.64
N HIS A 70 11.87 16.48 1.47
CA HIS A 70 10.56 15.99 1.90
C HIS A 70 9.73 15.35 0.79
N ILE A 71 10.05 15.63 -0.49
CA ILE A 71 9.28 15.10 -1.62
C ILE A 71 10.18 14.25 -2.52
N LEU A 72 11.17 14.85 -3.19
CA LEU A 72 11.87 14.16 -4.29
C LEU A 72 12.63 12.91 -3.83
N VAL A 73 13.47 13.03 -2.81
CA VAL A 73 14.28 11.90 -2.33
C VAL A 73 13.40 10.77 -1.77
N PRO A 74 12.42 11.03 -0.87
CA PRO A 74 11.50 10.00 -0.40
C PRO A 74 10.72 9.32 -1.53
N THR A 75 10.18 10.08 -2.49
CA THR A 75 9.42 9.52 -3.62
C THR A 75 10.29 8.62 -4.49
N LEU A 76 11.51 9.06 -4.82
CA LEU A 76 12.44 8.25 -5.61
C LEU A 76 12.87 6.98 -4.87
N PHE A 77 13.15 7.10 -3.58
CA PHE A 77 13.53 5.94 -2.76
C PHE A 77 12.40 4.92 -2.66
N HIS A 78 11.16 5.40 -2.45
CA HIS A 78 9.98 4.54 -2.44
C HIS A 78 9.81 3.82 -3.79
N ALA A 79 9.91 4.54 -4.90
CA ALA A 79 9.81 3.94 -6.24
C ALA A 79 10.88 2.86 -6.49
N LEU A 80 12.12 3.09 -6.04
CA LEU A 80 13.21 2.12 -6.14
C LEU A 80 12.95 0.88 -5.30
N LEU A 81 12.48 1.03 -4.06
CA LEU A 81 12.10 -0.09 -3.21
C LEU A 81 10.98 -0.92 -3.85
N THR A 82 9.90 -0.27 -4.28
CA THR A 82 8.78 -0.94 -4.95
C THR A 82 9.22 -1.66 -6.22
N TYR A 83 10.15 -1.08 -6.98
CA TYR A 83 10.70 -1.74 -8.16
C TYR A 83 11.50 -3.00 -7.80
N GLN A 84 12.33 -2.93 -6.76
CA GLN A 84 13.09 -4.10 -6.27
C GLN A 84 12.17 -5.21 -5.75
N GLU A 85 11.13 -4.86 -4.99
CA GLU A 85 10.11 -5.80 -4.53
C GLU A 85 9.42 -6.49 -5.72
N ASN A 86 9.04 -5.72 -6.75
CA ASN A 86 8.45 -6.27 -7.96
C ASN A 86 9.39 -7.25 -8.69
N ILE A 87 10.68 -6.94 -8.79
CA ILE A 87 11.67 -7.88 -9.35
C ILE A 87 11.73 -9.17 -8.51
N ALA A 88 11.79 -9.04 -7.19
CA ALA A 88 11.86 -10.19 -6.29
C ALA A 88 10.60 -11.07 -6.40
N LEU A 89 9.42 -10.45 -6.48
CA LEU A 89 8.15 -11.15 -6.67
C LEU A 89 8.11 -11.86 -8.02
N LYS A 90 8.53 -11.21 -9.12
CA LYS A 90 8.61 -11.85 -10.45
C LYS A 90 9.56 -13.05 -10.46
N LYS A 91 10.72 -12.94 -9.81
CA LYS A 91 11.66 -14.06 -9.66
C LYS A 91 11.03 -15.21 -8.87
N ARG A 92 10.39 -14.92 -7.74
CA ARG A 92 9.67 -15.95 -6.96
C ARG A 92 8.59 -16.62 -7.81
N LEU A 93 7.75 -15.85 -8.50
CA LEU A 93 6.70 -16.37 -9.37
C LEU A 93 7.28 -17.37 -10.41
N SER A 94 8.33 -16.97 -11.13
CA SER A 94 8.97 -17.86 -12.11
C SER A 94 9.52 -19.16 -11.51
N GLN A 95 10.02 -19.12 -10.27
CA GLN A 95 10.51 -20.31 -9.56
C GLN A 95 9.35 -21.23 -9.17
N TRP A 96 8.23 -20.67 -8.72
CA TRP A 96 7.02 -21.43 -8.39
C TRP A 96 6.42 -22.07 -9.65
N GLU A 97 6.28 -21.33 -10.75
CA GLU A 97 5.80 -21.86 -12.03
C GLU A 97 6.71 -22.98 -12.55
N SER A 98 8.04 -22.80 -12.48
CA SER A 98 9.00 -23.82 -12.88
C SER A 98 8.90 -25.09 -12.02
N LYS A 99 8.74 -24.95 -10.70
CA LYS A 99 8.57 -26.08 -9.78
C LYS A 99 7.26 -26.82 -10.03
N GLN A 100 6.16 -26.10 -10.22
CA GLN A 100 4.86 -26.69 -10.52
C GLN A 100 4.87 -27.45 -11.85
N ASN A 101 5.51 -26.89 -12.87
CA ASN A 101 5.68 -27.56 -14.16
C ASN A 101 6.50 -28.86 -14.01
N LEU A 102 7.59 -28.85 -13.24
CA LEU A 102 8.40 -30.05 -12.98
C LEU A 102 7.63 -31.15 -12.22
N GLU A 103 6.87 -30.78 -11.19
CA GLU A 103 6.04 -31.73 -10.42
C GLU A 103 4.91 -32.33 -11.27
N SER A 104 4.31 -31.52 -12.16
CA SER A 104 3.27 -32.00 -13.07
C SER A 104 3.80 -33.01 -14.09
N VAL A 105 5.01 -32.75 -14.63
CA VAL A 105 5.67 -33.64 -15.60
C VAL A 105 6.10 -34.94 -14.91
N SER A 106 6.61 -34.91 -13.67
CA SER A 106 6.97 -36.14 -12.95
C SER A 106 5.75 -37.02 -12.67
N LYS A 107 4.67 -36.45 -12.11
CA LYS A 107 3.44 -37.19 -11.84
C LYS A 107 2.84 -37.80 -13.10
N SER A 108 2.88 -37.07 -14.22
CA SER A 108 2.36 -37.59 -15.50
C SER A 108 3.19 -38.78 -16.02
N LYS A 109 4.52 -38.78 -15.84
CA LYS A 109 5.37 -39.92 -16.18
C LYS A 109 5.11 -41.13 -15.28
N ASP A 110 4.97 -40.90 -13.98
CA ASP A 110 4.76 -41.97 -13.01
C ASP A 110 3.41 -42.66 -13.24
N ILE A 111 2.35 -41.89 -13.49
CA ILE A 111 1.02 -42.44 -13.85
C ILE A 111 1.09 -43.24 -15.15
N LEU A 112 1.83 -42.77 -16.15
CA LEU A 112 1.93 -43.43 -17.45
C LEU A 112 2.77 -44.73 -17.37
N LEU A 113 3.78 -44.75 -16.50
CA LEU A 113 4.55 -45.95 -16.15
C LEU A 113 3.68 -46.97 -15.39
N ASP A 114 2.93 -46.54 -14.39
CA ASP A 114 2.00 -47.40 -13.66
C ASP A 114 0.91 -47.98 -14.57
N TYR A 115 0.37 -47.17 -15.47
CA TYR A 115 -0.61 -47.63 -16.45
C TYR A 115 0.00 -48.71 -17.37
N LYS A 116 1.23 -48.50 -17.85
CA LYS A 116 1.94 -49.47 -18.69
C LYS A 116 2.27 -50.76 -17.94
N MET A 117 2.68 -50.68 -16.68
CA MET A 117 2.94 -51.85 -15.83
C MET A 117 1.66 -52.66 -15.59
N ASN A 118 0.55 -51.99 -15.28
CA ASN A 118 -0.75 -52.63 -15.10
C ASN A 118 -1.28 -53.26 -16.39
N LEU A 119 -1.08 -52.62 -17.55
CA LEU A 119 -1.45 -53.19 -18.85
C LEU A 119 -0.67 -54.47 -19.15
N ASN A 120 0.63 -54.48 -18.85
CA ASN A 120 1.48 -55.65 -19.03
C ASN A 120 1.10 -56.79 -18.07
N ALA A 121 0.79 -56.49 -16.81
CA ALA A 121 0.31 -57.47 -15.84
C ALA A 121 -1.03 -58.10 -16.26
N PHE A 122 -1.95 -57.29 -16.76
CA PHE A 122 -3.24 -57.76 -17.28
C PHE A 122 -3.08 -58.66 -18.50
N ASN A 123 -2.21 -58.30 -19.45
CA ASN A 123 -1.90 -59.13 -20.61
C ASN A 123 -1.21 -60.45 -20.23
N LEU A 124 -0.37 -60.45 -19.20
CA LEU A 124 0.28 -61.67 -18.68
C LEU A 124 -0.75 -62.63 -18.08
N MET A 125 -1.69 -62.13 -17.27
CA MET A 125 -2.78 -62.91 -16.68
C MET A 125 -3.71 -63.52 -17.73
N ASN A 126 -4.01 -62.78 -18.80
CA ASN A 126 -4.81 -63.30 -19.90
C ASN A 126 -4.06 -64.40 -20.67
N ASN A 127 -2.75 -64.27 -20.89
CA ASN A 127 -1.97 -65.28 -21.60
C ASN A 127 -1.77 -66.57 -20.79
N THR A 128 -1.73 -66.52 -19.45
CA THR A 128 -1.67 -67.71 -18.59
C THR A 128 -2.99 -68.47 -18.48
N ASN A 129 -4.12 -67.83 -18.79
CA ASN A 129 -5.45 -68.46 -18.76
C ASN A 129 -5.82 -69.19 -20.06
N VAL A 130 -4.94 -69.21 -21.08
CA VAL A 130 -5.20 -69.86 -22.39
C VAL A 130 -4.38 -71.15 -22.60
N SER A 131 -3.50 -71.54 -21.68
CA SER A 131 -2.82 -72.85 -21.76
C SER A 131 -3.64 -73.93 -21.04
N PHE A 132 -4.42 -74.69 -21.83
CA PHE A 132 -5.01 -75.99 -21.46
C PHE A 132 -3.95 -77.05 -21.21
#